data_AF-A8ZN54-F1
#
_entry.id   AF-A8ZN54-F1
#
_cell.length_a   1.000
_cell.length_b   1.000
_cell.length_c   1.000
_cell.angle_alpha   90.00
_cell.angle_beta   90.00
_cell.angle_gamma   90.00
#
_symmetry.space_group_name_H-M   'P 1'
#
loop_
_entity.id
_entity.type
_entity.pdbx_description
1 polymer ?
#
loop_
_entity_poly.entity_id
_entity_poly.type
_entity_poly.pdbx_seq_one_letter_code
_entity_poly.pdbx_strand_id
1 'polypeptide(L)'
;MSKPLAMVTTEFLDRPGLAASTVRSYEFTLLPLLQQYGQWSLELLDRQTLEEYLNSLSHLSFKTHHRHQAILQALLNFAVEQGYLRSNPMTRMKRRKPDPAKGEHDSD
;
A
#
# COMPACT_ATOMS: atom_id res chain seq x y z
N MET A 1 8.05 -17.42 12.93
CA MET A 1 6.84 -16.61 13.20
C MET A 1 6.85 -15.47 12.21
N SER A 2 5.76 -15.29 11.46
CA SER A 2 5.63 -14.21 10.47
C SER A 2 5.43 -12.86 11.17
N LYS A 3 6.07 -11.80 10.68
CA LYS A 3 6.04 -10.46 11.30
C LYS A 3 4.68 -9.77 11.07
N PRO A 4 4.15 -9.00 12.04
CA PRO A 4 2.96 -8.17 11.83
C PRO A 4 3.21 -7.07 10.79
N LEU A 5 2.17 -6.70 10.03
CA LEU A 5 2.24 -5.63 9.03
C LEU A 5 2.73 -4.30 9.62
N ALA A 6 2.31 -3.94 10.83
CA ALA A 6 2.73 -2.71 11.49
C ALA A 6 4.25 -2.68 11.72
N MET A 7 4.83 -3.80 12.17
CA MET A 7 6.27 -3.91 12.39
C MET A 7 7.06 -3.78 11.08
N VAL A 8 6.60 -4.45 10.02
CA VAL A 8 7.24 -4.36 8.70
C VAL A 8 7.10 -2.96 8.11
N THR A 9 5.99 -2.27 8.37
CA THR A 9 5.81 -0.88 7.97
C THR A 9 6.76 0.06 8.70
N THR A 10 7.00 -0.13 10.00
CA THR A 10 8.02 0.63 10.74
C THR A 10 9.41 0.42 10.14
N GLU A 11 9.81 -0.83 9.92
CA GLU A 11 11.11 -1.14 9.29
C GLU A 11 11.23 -0.54 7.88
N PHE A 12 10.14 -0.55 7.11
CA PHE A 12 10.08 0.10 5.81
C PHE A 12 10.32 1.61 5.95
N LEU A 13 9.63 2.29 6.87
CA LEU A 13 9.74 3.74 7.04
C LEU A 13 11.10 4.18 7.62
N ASP A 14 11.72 3.37 8.46
CA ASP A 14 13.00 3.64 9.11
C ASP A 14 14.22 3.40 8.20
N ARG A 15 14.02 2.85 7.00
CA ARG A 15 15.11 2.54 6.09
C ARG A 15 15.89 3.80 5.66
N PRO A 16 17.23 3.71 5.51
CA PRO A 16 18.03 4.85 5.07
C PRO A 16 17.66 5.28 3.65
N GLY A 17 17.80 6.58 3.38
CA GLY A 17 17.60 7.15 2.03
C GLY A 17 16.21 7.72 1.76
N LEU A 18 15.26 7.62 2.70
CA LEU A 18 13.99 8.36 2.60
C LEU A 18 14.13 9.79 3.14
N ALA A 19 13.68 10.76 2.35
CA ALA A 19 13.48 12.12 2.84
C ALA A 19 12.36 12.15 3.89
N ALA A 20 12.49 13.00 4.91
CA ALA A 20 11.49 13.12 5.98
C ALA A 20 10.08 13.47 5.47
N SER A 21 9.98 14.26 4.39
CA SER A 21 8.71 14.55 3.73
C SER A 21 8.07 13.30 3.10
N THR A 22 8.88 12.41 2.52
CA THR A 22 8.44 11.13 1.97
C THR A 22 7.92 10.21 3.07
N VAL A 23 8.65 10.10 4.19
CA VAL A 23 8.24 9.31 5.37
C VAL A 23 6.86 9.74 5.85
N ARG A 24 6.67 11.04 6.13
CA ARG A 24 5.36 11.59 6.56
C ARG A 24 4.25 11.27 5.58
N SER A 25 4.54 11.33 4.28
CA SER A 25 3.55 11.03 3.26
C SER A 25 3.20 9.54 3.19
N TYR A 26 4.18 8.67 3.41
CA TYR A 26 3.96 7.23 3.50
C TYR A 26 3.19 6.86 4.76
N GLU A 27 3.54 7.43 5.91
CA GLU A 27 2.78 7.26 7.17
C GLU A 27 1.31 7.61 6.99
N PHE A 28 1.01 8.80 6.45
CA PHE A 28 -0.37 9.20 6.19
C PHE A 28 -1.11 8.24 5.26
N THR A 29 -0.43 7.75 4.23
CA THR A 29 -1.01 6.82 3.24
C THR A 29 -1.25 5.43 3.82
N LEU A 30 -0.34 4.94 4.66
CA LEU A 30 -0.39 3.59 5.22
C LEU A 30 -1.26 3.50 6.49
N LEU A 31 -1.51 4.61 7.18
CA LEU A 31 -2.28 4.63 8.43
C LEU A 31 -3.64 3.93 8.33
N PRO A 32 -4.49 4.15 7.29
CA PRO A 32 -5.77 3.45 7.18
C PRO A 32 -5.62 1.94 6.99
N LEU A 33 -4.59 1.49 6.27
CA LEU A 33 -4.26 0.06 6.13
C LEU A 33 -3.85 -0.52 7.49
N LEU A 34 -2.98 0.18 8.22
CA LEU A 34 -2.49 -0.25 9.53
C LEU A 34 -3.60 -0.32 10.58
N GLN A 35 -4.60 0.56 10.52
CA GLN A 35 -5.76 0.49 11.40
C GLN A 35 -6.60 -0.78 11.19
N GLN A 36 -6.69 -1.26 9.95
CA GLN A 36 -7.47 -2.46 9.62
C GLN A 36 -6.67 -3.76 9.81
N TYR A 37 -5.42 -3.78 9.35
CA TYR A 37 -4.62 -5.00 9.22
C TYR A 37 -3.27 -4.94 9.93
N GLY A 38 -2.95 -3.89 10.68
CA GLY A 38 -1.61 -3.69 11.26
C GLY A 38 -1.15 -4.83 12.19
N GLN A 39 -2.09 -5.48 12.86
CA GLN A 39 -1.83 -6.62 13.76
C GLN A 39 -1.79 -7.96 13.02
N TRP A 40 -2.21 -8.01 11.75
CA TRP A 40 -2.17 -9.24 10.99
C TRP A 40 -0.73 -9.60 10.65
N SER A 41 -0.44 -10.90 10.67
CA SER A 41 0.78 -11.43 10.06
C SER A 41 0.80 -11.02 8.58
N LEU A 42 1.96 -10.55 8.13
CA LEU A 42 2.14 -10.07 6.76
C LEU A 42 1.76 -11.14 5.71
N GLU A 43 1.98 -12.42 6.03
CA GLU A 43 1.64 -13.55 5.14
C GLU A 43 0.13 -13.74 4.93
N LEU A 44 -0.72 -13.17 5.80
CA LEU A 44 -2.18 -13.20 5.65
C LEU A 44 -2.71 -12.13 4.69
N LEU A 45 -1.89 -11.15 4.31
CA LEU A 45 -2.27 -10.15 3.32
C LEU A 45 -2.12 -10.72 1.91
N ASP A 46 -3.17 -11.40 1.48
CA ASP A 46 -3.27 -11.91 0.13
C ASP A 46 -3.75 -10.85 -0.87
N ARG A 47 -3.79 -11.24 -2.14
CA ARG A 47 -4.22 -10.36 -3.23
C ARG A 47 -5.66 -9.87 -3.03
N GLN A 48 -6.57 -10.75 -2.64
CA GLN A 48 -7.98 -10.41 -2.50
C GLN A 48 -8.18 -9.36 -1.41
N THR A 49 -7.57 -9.56 -0.24
CA THR A 49 -7.62 -8.62 0.89
C THR A 49 -7.13 -7.23 0.47
N LEU A 50 -6.04 -7.17 -0.30
CA LEU A 50 -5.47 -5.91 -0.77
C LEU A 50 -6.33 -5.24 -1.86
N GLU A 51 -6.98 -6.01 -2.74
CA GLU A 51 -7.94 -5.50 -3.71
C GLU A 51 -9.19 -4.95 -3.01
N GLU A 52 -9.74 -5.66 -2.03
CA GLU A 52 -10.86 -5.21 -1.21
C GLU A 52 -10.53 -3.92 -0.45
N TYR A 53 -9.36 -3.86 0.18
CA TYR A 53 -8.87 -2.64 0.82
C TYR A 53 -8.79 -1.47 -0.16
N LEU A 54 -8.14 -1.66 -1.32
CA LEU A 54 -8.02 -0.59 -2.31
C LEU A 54 -9.39 -0.16 -2.89
N ASN A 55 -10.32 -1.08 -3.06
CA ASN A 55 -11.68 -0.78 -3.52
C ASN A 55 -12.49 -0.01 -2.47
N SER A 56 -12.22 -0.21 -1.17
CA SER A 56 -12.84 0.57 -0.09
C SER A 56 -12.45 2.06 -0.14
N LEU A 57 -11.31 2.39 -0.76
CA LEU A 57 -10.83 3.76 -0.99
C LEU A 57 -11.50 4.45 -2.20
N SER A 58 -12.70 4.02 -2.59
CA SER A 58 -13.44 4.53 -3.76
C SER A 58 -13.84 6.02 -3.68
N HIS A 59 -13.80 6.59 -2.47
CA HIS A 59 -14.03 8.01 -2.21
C HIS A 59 -12.81 8.89 -2.54
N LEU A 60 -11.62 8.30 -2.68
CA LEU A 60 -10.42 9.03 -3.09
C LEU A 60 -10.42 9.29 -4.60
N SER A 61 -9.78 10.39 -4.99
CA SER A 61 -9.47 10.64 -6.39
C SER A 61 -8.57 9.53 -6.96
N PHE A 62 -8.67 9.27 -8.26
CA PHE A 62 -7.87 8.23 -8.90
C PHE A 62 -6.36 8.41 -8.67
N LYS A 63 -5.84 9.65 -8.65
CA LYS A 63 -4.43 9.92 -8.37
C LYS A 63 -4.01 9.53 -6.96
N THR A 64 -4.82 9.92 -5.97
CA THR A 64 -4.55 9.56 -4.57
C THR A 64 -4.67 8.03 -4.43
N HIS A 65 -5.65 7.41 -5.06
CA HIS A 65 -5.77 5.95 -5.12
C HIS A 65 -4.53 5.27 -5.71
N HIS A 66 -4.03 5.76 -6.85
CA HIS A 66 -2.80 5.25 -7.47
C HIS A 66 -1.59 5.41 -6.55
N ARG A 67 -1.50 6.54 -5.83
CA ARG A 67 -0.45 6.76 -4.83
C ARG A 67 -0.52 5.73 -3.71
N HIS A 68 -1.71 5.45 -3.18
CA HIS A 68 -1.91 4.39 -2.18
C HIS A 68 -1.43 3.04 -2.73
N GLN A 69 -1.87 2.67 -3.93
CA GLN A 69 -1.46 1.42 -4.58
C GLN A 69 0.06 1.34 -4.77
N ALA A 70 0.71 2.41 -5.21
CA ALA A 70 2.15 2.46 -5.43
C ALA A 70 2.94 2.32 -4.12
N ILE A 71 2.49 2.96 -3.04
CA ILE A 71 3.14 2.88 -1.73
C ILE A 71 2.98 1.48 -1.13
N LEU A 72 1.80 0.87 -1.22
CA LEU A 72 1.58 -0.52 -0.80
C LEU A 72 2.47 -1.49 -1.59
N GLN A 73 2.57 -1.29 -2.91
CA GLN A 73 3.45 -2.10 -3.75
C GLN A 73 4.91 -1.96 -3.33
N ALA A 74 5.37 -0.75 -3.00
CA ALA A 74 6.72 -0.52 -2.49
C ALA A 74 6.97 -1.20 -1.13
N LEU A 75 6.00 -1.12 -0.20
CA LEU A 75 6.06 -1.80 1.10
C LEU A 75 6.18 -3.33 0.94
N LEU A 76 5.36 -3.92 0.06
CA LEU A 76 5.38 -5.37 -0.17
C LEU A 76 6.60 -5.83 -0.96
N ASN A 77 7.14 -5.01 -1.86
CA ASN A 77 8.43 -5.28 -2.50
C ASN A 77 9.56 -5.27 -1.47
N PHE A 78 9.60 -4.26 -0.60
CA PHE A 78 10.55 -4.24 0.51
C PHE A 78 10.44 -5.50 1.38
N ALA A 79 9.23 -5.94 1.70
CA ALA A 79 9.05 -7.16 2.48
C ALA A 79 9.55 -8.43 1.76
N VAL A 80 9.45 -8.48 0.42
CA VAL A 80 10.07 -9.55 -0.38
C VAL A 80 11.59 -9.46 -0.32
N GLU A 81 12.16 -8.26 -0.46
CA GLU A 81 13.62 -8.02 -0.39
C GLU A 81 14.20 -8.42 0.97
N GLN A 82 13.47 -8.19 2.07
CA GLN A 82 13.85 -8.62 3.41
C GLN A 82 13.58 -10.12 3.68
N GLY A 83 12.97 -10.85 2.74
CA GLY A 83 12.64 -12.27 2.89
C GLY A 83 11.42 -12.56 3.76
N TYR A 84 10.61 -11.56 4.09
CA TYR A 84 9.37 -11.72 4.87
C TYR A 84 8.21 -12.25 4.02
N LEU A 85 8.26 -12.01 2.70
CA LEU A 85 7.33 -12.58 1.73
C LEU A 85 8.11 -13.31 0.64
N ARG A 86 7.53 -14.40 0.13
CA ARG A 86 8.08 -15.12 -1.03
C ARG A 86 7.89 -14.35 -2.33
N SER A 87 6.79 -13.60 -2.44
CA SER A 87 6.41 -12.83 -3.62
C SER A 87 5.45 -11.70 -3.25
N ASN A 88 5.45 -10.61 -4.01
CA ASN A 88 4.52 -9.51 -3.80
C ASN A 88 3.11 -9.87 -4.31
N PRO A 89 2.07 -9.93 -3.47
CA PRO A 89 0.70 -10.27 -3.88
C PRO A 89 0.05 -9.23 -4.79
N MET A 90 0.57 -7.99 -4.82
CA MET A 90 0.12 -6.92 -5.73
C MET A 90 0.81 -6.95 -7.10
N THR A 91 1.66 -7.94 -7.37
CA THR A 91 2.29 -8.10 -8.68
C THR A 91 1.22 -8.16 -9.76
N ARG A 92 1.36 -7.30 -10.80
CA ARG A 92 0.41 -7.18 -11.93
C ARG A 92 -1.02 -6.79 -11.53
N MET A 93 -1.22 -6.24 -10.32
CA MET A 93 -2.51 -5.65 -9.96
C MET A 93 -2.78 -4.42 -10.84
N LYS A 94 -3.96 -4.36 -11.47
CA LYS A 94 -4.33 -3.24 -12.33
C LYS A 94 -4.57 -2.00 -11.47
N ARG A 95 -4.25 -0.82 -12.02
CA ARG A 95 -4.63 0.45 -11.41
C ARG A 95 -6.10 0.76 -11.71
N ARG A 96 -6.78 1.45 -10.79
CA ARG A 96 -8.13 1.98 -11.03
C ARG A 96 -8.07 2.96 -12.20
N LYS A 97 -9.02 2.90 -13.13
CA LYS A 97 -9.13 3.91 -14.20
C LYS A 97 -9.81 5.18 -13.65
N PRO A 98 -9.51 6.36 -14.22
CA PRO A 98 -10.32 7.55 -13.98
C PRO A 98 -11.80 7.23 -14.23
N ASP A 99 -12.67 7.72 -13.35
CA ASP A 99 -14.12 7.62 -13.48
C ASP A 99 -14.71 8.93 -14.03
N PRO A 100 -15.14 8.98 -15.30
CA PRO A 100 -15.71 10.17 -15.90
C PRO A 100 -16.98 10.66 -15.19
N ALA A 101 -17.75 9.75 -14.56
CA ALA A 101 -18.95 10.12 -13.81
C ALA A 101 -18.64 10.95 -12.55
N LYS A 102 -17.39 10.87 -12.07
CA LYS A 102 -16.85 11.69 -10.98
C LYS A 102 -16.06 12.91 -11.47
N GLY A 103 -16.04 13.16 -12.79
CA GLY A 103 -15.25 14.23 -13.41
C GLY A 103 -13.75 13.94 -13.45
N GLU A 104 -13.31 12.68 -13.29
CA GLU A 104 -11.90 12.32 -13.33
C GLU A 104 -11.43 12.13 -14.78
N HIS A 105 -10.29 12.73 -15.13
CA HIS A 105 -9.65 12.59 -16.43
C HIS A 105 -8.18 12.18 -16.29
N ASP A 106 -7.65 11.43 -17.25
CA ASP A 106 -6.24 11.01 -17.28
C ASP A 106 -5.28 12.20 -17.50
N SER A 107 -5.83 13.35 -17.92
CA SER A 107 -5.12 14.60 -18.20
C SER A 107 -4.94 15.51 -16.99
N ASP A 108 -5.62 15.23 -15.88
CA ASP A 108 -5.42 15.99 -14.64
C ASP A 108 -4.05 15.68 -14.07
#